data_AF-A0A1I5RPS9-F1
#
_entry.id   AF-A0A1I5RPS9-F1
#
_cell.length_a   1.000
_cell.length_b   1.000
_cell.length_c   1.000
_cell.angle_alpha   90.00
_cell.angle_beta   90.00
_cell.angle_gamma   90.00
#
_symmetry.space_group_name_H-M   'P 1'
#
loop_
_entity.id
_entity.type
_entity.pdbx_description
1 polymer ?
#
loop_
_entity_poly.entity_id
_entity_poly.type
_entity_poly.pdbx_seq_one_letter_code
_entity_poly.pdbx_strand_id
1 'polypeptide(L)'
;MSRGDDDRPSDWIGYLQPVGLVVAPAALARIGAWPTPQRAADGEAVARALAGFADDAWPFFRDVLGWPAGRVAGAPGGPTLPEALRVAFREQDTLLEPHWAVSAPDGTTQLLVRIEGDLVLDRRGALDGWEATAQQRFERLLRETGVMAGVIVGTRETGRLGGETEAVLRLVVAPRGEVSGHMSWPLGPLAEVGGRGMLAGLKLLLDAHALFTGPPSHRLPSLLAESRAAQADVSSRLAGQVSWATTAWSGGCTPPTCRAPPSSEPSPPTWRA
;
A
#
# COMPACT_ATOMS: atom_id res chain seq x y z
N MET A 1 37.44 3.01 -6.60
CA MET A 1 36.38 2.15 -6.02
C MET A 1 35.13 3.01 -5.89
N SER A 2 34.33 3.07 -6.96
CA SER A 2 33.04 3.74 -6.94
C SER A 2 32.09 2.90 -6.08
N ARG A 3 31.54 3.49 -5.02
CA ARG A 3 30.34 2.96 -4.36
C ARG A 3 29.25 2.89 -5.42
N GLY A 4 28.84 1.67 -5.75
CA GLY A 4 27.77 1.41 -6.70
C GLY A 4 26.47 2.03 -6.21
N ASP A 5 25.73 2.54 -7.18
CA ASP A 5 24.42 3.18 -7.14
C ASP A 5 23.27 2.18 -6.81
N ASP A 6 23.53 1.22 -5.91
CA ASP A 6 22.72 -0.01 -5.70
C ASP A 6 21.87 0.01 -4.42
N ASP A 7 21.64 1.19 -3.85
CA ASP A 7 20.89 1.30 -2.60
C ASP A 7 19.93 2.50 -2.69
N ARG A 8 19.00 2.46 -3.66
CA ARG A 8 17.87 3.38 -3.60
C ARG A 8 16.92 2.84 -2.54
N PRO A 9 16.60 3.60 -1.47
CA PRO A 9 15.78 3.11 -0.36
C PRO A 9 14.35 2.64 -0.72
N SER A 10 13.96 2.70 -2.00
CA SER A 10 12.64 2.33 -2.54
C SER A 10 12.67 1.18 -3.54
N ASP A 11 13.82 0.52 -3.78
CA ASP A 11 13.93 -0.56 -4.77
C ASP A 11 12.96 -1.73 -4.51
N TRP A 12 12.58 -1.92 -3.24
CA TRP A 12 11.55 -2.87 -2.83
C TRP A 12 10.17 -2.62 -3.45
N ILE A 13 9.79 -1.37 -3.75
CA ILE A 13 8.52 -1.06 -4.41
C ILE A 13 8.51 -1.62 -5.83
N GLY A 14 9.65 -1.53 -6.53
CA GLY A 14 9.82 -2.04 -7.89
C GLY A 14 9.66 -3.56 -7.96
N TYR A 15 10.17 -4.30 -6.96
CA TYR A 15 10.02 -5.76 -6.92
C TYR A 15 8.57 -6.24 -6.74
N LEU A 16 7.70 -5.41 -6.16
CA LEU A 16 6.32 -5.78 -5.86
C LEU A 16 5.33 -5.50 -6.99
N GLN A 17 5.75 -4.75 -8.03
CA GLN A 17 4.95 -4.41 -9.21
C GLN A 17 3.52 -3.94 -8.84
N PRO A 18 3.38 -2.82 -8.09
CA PRO A 18 2.08 -2.34 -7.64
C PRO A 18 1.16 -1.98 -8.80
N VAL A 19 -0.15 -2.18 -8.61
CA VAL A 19 -1.19 -1.73 -9.52
C VAL A 19 -1.77 -0.44 -8.97
N GLY A 20 -1.79 0.62 -9.78
CA GLY A 20 -2.25 1.94 -9.34
C GLY A 20 -1.35 2.56 -8.27
N LEU A 21 -1.86 3.59 -7.59
CA LEU A 21 -1.13 4.29 -6.54
C LEU A 21 -1.41 3.68 -5.17
N VAL A 22 -0.34 3.22 -4.51
CA VAL A 22 -0.37 2.84 -3.08
C VAL A 22 0.54 3.77 -2.30
N VAL A 23 1.85 3.68 -2.57
CA VAL A 23 2.86 4.54 -1.97
C VAL A 23 3.81 5.03 -3.07
N ALA A 24 4.13 6.32 -3.05
CA ALA A 24 5.06 6.92 -4.00
C ALA A 24 6.47 7.03 -3.37
N PRO A 25 7.55 6.61 -4.07
CA PRO A 25 8.92 6.79 -3.58
C PRO A 25 9.26 8.23 -3.18
N ALA A 26 8.78 9.22 -3.95
CA ALA A 26 8.99 10.64 -3.65
C ALA A 26 8.32 11.09 -2.34
N ALA A 27 7.19 10.48 -1.96
CA ALA A 27 6.52 10.77 -0.69
C ALA A 27 7.31 10.21 0.50
N LEU A 28 7.81 8.98 0.39
CA LEU A 28 8.69 8.38 1.39
C LEU A 28 9.95 9.23 1.61
N ALA A 29 10.59 9.65 0.51
CA ALA A 29 11.77 10.51 0.57
C ALA A 29 11.50 11.87 1.22
N ARG A 30 10.35 12.49 0.94
CA ARG A 30 9.95 13.78 1.53
C ARG A 30 9.69 13.68 3.03
N ILE A 31 9.09 12.56 3.48
CA ILE A 31 8.80 12.31 4.89
C ILE A 31 10.06 11.85 5.65
N GLY A 32 11.05 11.30 4.94
CA GLY A 32 12.22 10.66 5.54
C GLY A 32 11.95 9.24 6.04
N ALA A 33 10.92 8.60 5.49
CA ALA A 33 10.50 7.25 5.86
C ALA A 33 11.27 6.21 5.05
N TRP A 34 12.23 5.54 5.67
CA TRP A 34 13.12 4.57 5.03
C TRP A 34 12.98 3.17 5.63
N PRO A 35 12.99 2.11 4.81
CA PRO A 35 12.94 0.74 5.31
C PRO A 35 14.12 0.45 6.24
N THR A 36 13.86 -0.13 7.41
CA THR A 36 14.92 -0.56 8.32
C THR A 36 15.52 -1.88 7.81
N PRO A 37 16.86 -2.02 7.74
CA PRO A 37 17.49 -3.27 7.31
C PRO A 37 17.05 -4.48 8.13
N GLN A 38 16.65 -5.56 7.46
CA GLN A 38 16.23 -6.82 8.10
C GLN A 38 17.42 -7.77 8.29
N ARG A 39 17.42 -8.48 9.41
CA ARG A 39 18.46 -9.45 9.80
C ARG A 39 17.99 -10.88 9.57
N ALA A 40 18.89 -11.84 9.76
CA ALA A 40 18.55 -13.27 9.66
C ALA A 40 17.40 -13.67 10.61
N ALA A 41 17.43 -13.17 11.84
CA ALA A 41 16.39 -13.41 12.84
C ALA A 41 14.99 -12.94 12.39
N ASP A 42 14.89 -11.89 11.57
CA ASP A 42 13.62 -11.43 11.01
C ASP A 42 13.04 -12.46 10.02
N GLY A 43 13.88 -13.01 9.15
CA GLY A 43 13.48 -14.07 8.22
C GLY A 43 13.08 -15.37 8.93
N GLU A 44 13.81 -15.74 9.99
CA GLU A 44 13.45 -16.89 10.85
C GLU A 44 12.11 -16.69 11.57
N ALA A 45 11.82 -15.47 12.03
CA ALA A 45 10.53 -15.14 12.62
C ALA A 45 9.38 -15.26 11.60
N VAL A 46 9.61 -14.81 10.36
CA VAL A 46 8.67 -15.00 9.25
C VAL A 46 8.47 -16.49 8.98
N ALA A 47 9.53 -17.27 8.80
CA ALA A 47 9.44 -18.71 8.54
C ALA A 47 8.62 -19.43 9.61
N ARG A 48 8.84 -19.09 10.88
CA ARG A 48 8.09 -19.65 12.01
C ARG A 48 6.61 -19.28 11.96
N ALA A 49 6.29 -18.03 11.66
CA ALA A 49 4.91 -17.57 11.54
C ALA A 49 4.19 -18.21 10.33
N LEU A 50 4.91 -18.51 9.24
CA LEU A 50 4.34 -19.11 8.04
C LEU A 50 4.00 -20.61 8.18
N ALA A 51 4.64 -21.33 9.12
CA ALA A 51 4.45 -22.77 9.30
C ALA A 51 3.01 -23.20 9.64
N GLY A 52 2.15 -22.28 10.11
CA GLY A 52 0.73 -22.52 10.40
C GLY A 52 -0.20 -21.42 9.87
N PHE A 53 0.28 -20.61 8.92
CA PHE A 53 -0.41 -19.39 8.51
C PHE A 53 -1.76 -19.61 7.81
N ALA A 54 -1.93 -20.77 7.15
CA ALA A 54 -3.20 -21.14 6.53
C ALA A 54 -4.31 -21.39 7.56
N ASP A 55 -3.95 -21.91 8.74
CA ASP A 55 -4.88 -22.20 9.83
C ASP A 55 -5.10 -20.98 10.72
N ASP A 56 -4.02 -20.27 11.05
CA ASP A 56 -4.05 -19.06 11.85
C ASP A 56 -3.01 -18.06 11.34
N ALA A 57 -3.49 -16.99 10.71
CA ALA A 57 -2.65 -15.92 10.21
C ALA A 57 -2.16 -14.98 11.32
N TRP A 58 -2.80 -14.97 12.51
CA TRP A 58 -2.54 -13.99 13.56
C TRP A 58 -1.08 -13.94 14.06
N PRO A 59 -0.35 -15.06 14.25
CA PRO A 59 1.05 -15.03 14.67
C PRO A 59 1.95 -14.19 13.75
N PHE A 60 1.67 -14.14 12.44
CA PHE A 60 2.40 -13.27 11.53
C PHE A 60 2.20 -11.79 11.87
N PHE A 61 0.96 -11.36 12.05
CA PHE A 61 0.65 -9.96 12.39
C PHE A 61 1.15 -9.60 13.79
N ARG A 62 1.04 -10.50 14.76
CA ARG A 62 1.52 -10.30 16.13
C ARG A 62 3.03 -10.28 16.24
N ASP A 63 3.71 -11.30 15.73
CA ASP A 63 5.13 -11.53 16.00
C ASP A 63 6.05 -10.90 14.95
N VAL A 64 5.62 -10.82 13.68
CA VAL A 64 6.41 -10.21 12.60
C VAL A 64 6.10 -8.71 12.47
N LEU A 65 4.82 -8.34 12.47
CA LEU A 65 4.40 -6.94 12.34
C LEU A 65 4.22 -6.23 13.70
N GLY A 66 4.24 -6.96 14.82
CA GLY A 66 4.17 -6.37 16.14
C GLY A 66 2.78 -5.86 16.54
N TRP A 67 1.71 -6.31 15.88
CA TRP A 67 0.37 -5.78 16.13
C TRP A 67 -0.13 -6.13 17.54
N PRO A 68 -0.49 -5.13 18.36
CA PRO A 68 -1.04 -5.39 19.68
C PRO A 68 -2.51 -5.82 19.57
N ALA A 69 -2.87 -6.97 20.14
CA ALA A 69 -4.24 -7.53 20.10
C ALA A 69 -5.31 -6.53 20.56
N GLY A 70 -5.03 -5.74 21.60
CA GLY A 70 -5.95 -4.71 22.12
C GLY A 70 -6.29 -3.59 21.13
N ARG A 71 -5.62 -3.53 19.96
CA ARG A 71 -5.85 -2.54 18.90
C ARG A 71 -6.42 -3.15 17.63
N VAL A 72 -6.69 -4.46 17.64
CA VAL A 72 -7.16 -5.21 16.48
C VAL A 72 -8.45 -5.92 16.88
N ALA A 73 -9.59 -5.32 16.54
CA ALA A 73 -10.90 -5.92 16.79
C ALA A 73 -11.09 -7.16 15.92
N GLY A 74 -11.63 -8.23 16.50
CA GLY A 74 -11.81 -9.54 15.87
C GLY A 74 -10.57 -10.46 15.94
N ALA A 75 -9.39 -9.94 16.31
CA ALA A 75 -8.21 -10.78 16.48
C ALA A 75 -8.27 -11.60 17.79
N PRO A 76 -7.53 -12.72 17.90
CA PRO A 76 -7.40 -13.47 19.14
C PRO A 76 -6.95 -12.58 20.31
N GLY A 77 -7.79 -12.46 21.35
CA GLY A 77 -7.54 -11.61 22.52
C GLY A 77 -7.75 -10.11 22.30
N GLY A 78 -8.30 -9.71 21.14
CA GLY A 78 -8.66 -8.34 20.82
C GLY A 78 -10.12 -7.99 21.14
N PRO A 79 -10.51 -6.72 20.93
CA PRO A 79 -11.90 -6.28 21.07
C PRO A 79 -12.86 -6.99 20.11
N THR A 80 -14.15 -6.94 20.37
CA THR A 80 -15.16 -7.44 19.42
C THR A 80 -15.23 -6.56 18.18
N LEU A 81 -15.38 -7.18 17.00
CA LEU A 81 -15.52 -6.47 15.74
C LEU A 81 -16.84 -5.65 15.72
N PRO A 82 -16.80 -4.34 15.40
CA PRO A 82 -18.01 -3.53 15.33
C PRO A 82 -18.94 -3.94 14.18
N GLU A 83 -20.24 -4.04 14.46
CA GLU A 83 -21.27 -4.41 13.47
C GLU A 83 -21.37 -3.41 12.31
N ALA A 84 -21.06 -2.14 12.57
CA ALA A 84 -21.05 -1.09 11.55
C ALA A 84 -20.02 -1.31 10.42
N LEU A 85 -19.10 -2.26 10.57
CA LEU A 85 -18.13 -2.63 9.54
C LEU A 85 -18.66 -3.75 8.62
N ARG A 86 -19.85 -4.28 8.89
CA ARG A 86 -20.51 -5.28 8.04
C ARG A 86 -21.42 -4.59 7.04
N VAL A 87 -21.32 -5.00 5.77
CA VAL A 87 -22.05 -4.38 4.67
C VAL A 87 -22.86 -5.45 3.95
N ALA A 88 -24.19 -5.35 4.03
CA ALA A 88 -25.10 -6.23 3.33
C ALA A 88 -25.35 -5.73 1.90
N PHE A 89 -25.19 -6.63 0.92
CA PHE A 89 -25.50 -6.35 -0.48
C PHE A 89 -26.73 -7.13 -0.91
N ARG A 90 -27.85 -6.40 -0.98
CA ARG A 90 -29.18 -6.99 -1.24
C ARG A 90 -29.30 -7.55 -2.65
N GLU A 91 -28.50 -7.05 -3.61
CA GLU A 91 -28.52 -7.54 -4.98
C GLU A 91 -27.94 -8.95 -5.12
N GLN A 92 -27.14 -9.39 -4.14
CA GLN A 92 -26.36 -10.64 -4.19
C GLN A 92 -26.56 -11.51 -2.94
N ASP A 93 -27.50 -11.16 -2.06
CA ASP A 93 -27.76 -11.81 -0.77
C ASP A 93 -26.49 -12.19 0.00
N THR A 94 -25.52 -11.26 0.03
CA THR A 94 -24.20 -11.52 0.61
C THR A 94 -23.83 -10.42 1.60
N LEU A 95 -23.26 -10.85 2.72
CA LEU A 95 -22.69 -9.98 3.74
C LEU A 95 -21.17 -9.89 3.52
N LEU A 96 -20.67 -8.69 3.24
CA LEU A 96 -19.24 -8.43 3.27
C LEU A 96 -18.85 -7.94 4.67
N GLU A 97 -17.94 -8.67 5.30
CA GLU A 97 -17.37 -8.31 6.59
C GLU A 97 -15.84 -8.50 6.59
N PRO A 98 -15.11 -7.65 7.32
CA PRO A 98 -13.71 -7.89 7.60
C PRO A 98 -13.57 -8.99 8.65
N HIS A 99 -12.43 -9.69 8.64
CA HIS A 99 -12.06 -10.57 9.74
C HIS A 99 -11.59 -9.73 10.93
N TRP A 100 -10.76 -8.71 10.66
CA TRP A 100 -10.25 -7.82 11.69
C TRP A 100 -10.36 -6.35 11.31
N ALA A 101 -10.40 -5.48 12.33
CA ALA A 101 -10.33 -4.04 12.17
C ALA A 101 -9.27 -3.44 13.08
N VAL A 102 -8.32 -2.71 12.50
CA VAL A 102 -7.23 -2.07 13.23
C VAL A 102 -7.62 -0.65 13.59
N SER A 103 -7.53 -0.31 14.87
CA SER A 103 -7.83 1.03 15.37
C SER A 103 -6.58 1.93 15.33
N ALA A 104 -6.73 3.18 14.90
CA ALA A 104 -5.78 4.28 15.10
C ALA A 104 -5.82 4.77 16.54
N PRO A 105 -4.72 5.34 17.10
CA PRO A 105 -4.63 5.67 18.54
C PRO A 105 -5.79 6.48 19.12
N ASP A 106 -6.52 7.24 18.29
CA ASP A 106 -7.73 7.99 18.66
C ASP A 106 -9.02 7.15 18.74
N GLY A 107 -8.95 5.85 18.43
CA GLY A 107 -10.06 4.89 18.45
C GLY A 107 -10.73 4.67 17.09
N THR A 108 -10.41 5.47 16.08
CA THR A 108 -11.00 5.32 14.74
C THR A 108 -10.47 4.09 14.02
N THR A 109 -11.26 3.47 13.13
CA THR A 109 -10.78 2.36 12.29
C THR A 109 -9.91 2.89 11.16
N GLN A 110 -8.65 2.47 11.09
CA GLN A 110 -7.70 2.91 10.05
C GLN A 110 -7.41 1.86 8.98
N LEU A 111 -7.58 0.57 9.29
CA LEU A 111 -7.26 -0.53 8.39
C LEU A 111 -8.23 -1.69 8.61
N LEU A 112 -8.82 -2.22 7.54
CA LEU A 112 -9.57 -3.48 7.59
C LEU A 112 -8.69 -4.64 7.15
N VAL A 113 -8.94 -5.84 7.70
CA VAL A 113 -8.23 -7.05 7.28
C VAL A 113 -9.21 -8.14 6.86
N ARG A 114 -8.93 -8.78 5.72
CA ARG A 114 -9.61 -10.02 5.29
C ARG A 114 -8.60 -11.14 5.07
N ILE A 115 -8.96 -12.34 5.51
CA ILE A 115 -8.21 -13.58 5.29
C ILE A 115 -9.08 -14.47 4.40
N GLU A 116 -8.61 -14.77 3.19
CA GLU A 116 -9.34 -15.55 2.18
C GLU A 116 -8.77 -16.97 1.99
N GLY A 117 -7.80 -17.37 2.82
CA GLY A 117 -7.18 -18.70 2.73
C GLY A 117 -6.47 -18.93 1.40
N ASP A 118 -6.87 -19.99 0.70
CA ASP A 118 -6.31 -20.43 -0.59
C ASP A 118 -6.90 -19.71 -1.81
N LEU A 119 -7.89 -18.83 -1.61
CA LEU A 119 -8.57 -18.12 -2.69
C LEU A 119 -7.61 -17.24 -3.51
N VAL A 120 -7.65 -17.42 -4.82
CA VAL A 120 -6.90 -16.57 -5.77
C VAL A 120 -7.55 -15.20 -5.85
N LEU A 121 -6.83 -14.16 -5.42
CA LEU A 121 -7.41 -12.83 -5.19
C LEU A 121 -7.99 -12.16 -6.44
N ASP A 122 -7.41 -12.45 -7.61
CA ASP A 122 -7.76 -11.83 -8.89
C ASP A 122 -8.61 -12.75 -9.80
N ARG A 123 -8.98 -13.94 -9.32
CA ARG A 123 -9.79 -14.89 -10.08
C ARG A 123 -11.29 -14.59 -9.91
N ARG A 124 -11.99 -14.44 -11.04
CA ARG A 124 -13.47 -14.31 -11.07
C ARG A 124 -14.14 -15.65 -10.85
N GLY A 125 -15.33 -15.65 -10.27
CA GLY A 125 -16.12 -16.88 -10.07
C GLY A 125 -15.44 -17.88 -9.13
N ALA A 126 -14.46 -17.45 -8.33
CA ALA A 126 -13.73 -18.34 -7.43
C ALA A 126 -14.58 -18.81 -6.24
N LEU A 127 -15.74 -18.17 -6.03
CA LEU A 127 -16.76 -18.58 -5.08
C LEU A 127 -18.12 -18.64 -5.79
N ASP A 128 -18.88 -19.67 -5.47
CA ASP A 128 -20.18 -19.95 -6.10
C ASP A 128 -21.13 -18.74 -5.94
N GLY A 129 -21.76 -18.33 -7.04
CA GLY A 129 -22.73 -17.23 -7.07
C GLY A 129 -22.13 -15.82 -7.13
N TRP A 130 -20.81 -15.66 -7.18
CA TRP A 130 -20.15 -14.34 -7.27
C TRP A 130 -19.14 -14.24 -8.42
N GLU A 131 -19.49 -13.42 -9.42
CA GLU A 131 -18.60 -13.13 -10.56
C GLU A 131 -17.44 -12.17 -10.20
N ALA A 132 -17.54 -11.43 -9.11
CA ALA A 132 -16.51 -10.49 -8.68
C ALA A 132 -15.31 -11.20 -8.03
N THR A 133 -14.11 -10.72 -8.29
CA THR A 133 -12.87 -11.24 -7.66
C THR A 133 -12.81 -10.86 -6.18
N ALA A 134 -12.05 -11.60 -5.36
CA ALA A 134 -11.86 -11.29 -3.93
C ALA A 134 -11.36 -9.85 -3.72
N GLN A 135 -10.43 -9.41 -4.58
CA GLN A 135 -9.94 -8.04 -4.65
C GLN A 135 -11.09 -7.02 -4.81
N GLN A 136 -11.99 -7.23 -5.77
CA GLN A 136 -13.10 -6.31 -6.04
C GLN A 136 -14.08 -6.24 -4.87
N ARG A 137 -14.33 -7.37 -4.18
CA ARG A 137 -15.20 -7.38 -2.99
C ARG A 137 -14.60 -6.55 -1.88
N PHE A 138 -13.30 -6.71 -1.67
CA PHE A 138 -12.60 -6.02 -0.61
C PHE A 138 -12.52 -4.51 -0.88
N GLU A 139 -12.28 -4.11 -2.13
CA GLU A 139 -12.39 -2.70 -2.53
C GLU A 139 -13.79 -2.14 -2.28
N ARG A 140 -14.84 -2.91 -2.57
CA ARG A 140 -16.22 -2.51 -2.28
C ARG A 140 -16.46 -2.33 -0.78
N LEU A 141 -16.00 -3.28 0.05
CA LEU A 141 -16.08 -3.20 1.51
C LEU A 141 -15.39 -1.94 2.05
N LEU A 142 -14.19 -1.63 1.57
CA LEU A 142 -13.45 -0.41 1.95
C LEU A 142 -14.24 0.87 1.60
N ARG A 143 -14.82 0.93 0.39
CA ARG A 143 -15.55 2.11 -0.08
C ARG A 143 -16.85 2.35 0.71
N GLU A 144 -17.59 1.29 1.00
CA GLU A 144 -18.85 1.37 1.77
C GLU A 144 -18.59 1.73 3.23
N THR A 145 -17.63 1.07 3.89
CA THR A 145 -17.24 1.40 5.27
C THR A 145 -16.56 2.77 5.38
N GLY A 146 -15.99 3.28 4.29
CA GLY A 146 -15.24 4.52 4.26
C GLY A 146 -13.83 4.42 4.81
N VAL A 147 -13.36 3.22 5.15
CA VAL A 147 -11.98 2.97 5.56
C VAL A 147 -11.10 3.00 4.32
N MET A 148 -10.11 3.89 4.30
CA MET A 148 -9.31 4.17 3.11
C MET A 148 -8.42 3.03 2.65
N ALA A 149 -8.00 2.14 3.55
CA ALA A 149 -7.04 1.10 3.27
C ALA A 149 -7.39 -0.20 3.99
N GLY A 150 -6.90 -1.31 3.44
CA GLY A 150 -7.04 -2.61 4.08
C GLY A 150 -6.00 -3.60 3.61
N VAL A 151 -5.85 -4.68 4.36
CA VAL A 151 -5.02 -5.83 4.02
C VAL A 151 -5.90 -7.00 3.66
N ILE A 152 -5.65 -7.62 2.51
CA ILE A 152 -6.27 -8.90 2.15
C ILE A 152 -5.17 -9.96 2.00
N VAL A 153 -5.39 -11.11 2.63
CA VAL A 153 -4.53 -12.27 2.57
C VAL A 153 -5.22 -13.33 1.74
N GLY A 154 -4.51 -13.92 0.78
CA GLY A 154 -5.00 -15.01 -0.06
C GLY A 154 -3.86 -15.54 -0.91
N THR A 155 -4.16 -15.99 -2.12
CA THR A 155 -3.15 -16.43 -3.09
C THR A 155 -3.15 -15.58 -4.35
N ARG A 156 -2.04 -15.56 -5.10
CA ARG A 156 -1.97 -15.02 -6.46
C ARG A 156 -1.39 -16.04 -7.42
N GLU A 157 -1.76 -15.96 -8.69
CA GLU A 157 -1.12 -16.74 -9.75
C GLU A 157 0.31 -16.23 -9.98
N THR A 158 1.28 -17.15 -10.06
CA THR A 158 2.70 -16.81 -10.26
C THR A 158 3.08 -16.64 -11.73
N GLY A 159 2.18 -16.97 -12.66
CA GLY A 159 2.44 -16.98 -14.11
C GLY A 159 3.39 -18.09 -14.57
N ARG A 160 3.84 -18.98 -13.67
CA ARG A 160 4.66 -20.14 -14.03
C ARG A 160 3.84 -21.18 -14.78
N LEU A 161 4.50 -21.91 -15.69
CA LEU A 161 3.93 -23.06 -16.38
C LEU A 161 3.40 -24.06 -15.34
N GLY A 162 2.09 -24.29 -15.33
CA GLY A 162 1.42 -25.16 -14.36
C GLY A 162 0.36 -24.50 -13.47
N GLY A 163 0.19 -23.17 -13.54
CA GLY A 163 -0.87 -22.48 -12.78
C GLY A 163 -0.62 -22.43 -11.28
N GLU A 164 0.65 -22.47 -10.88
CA GLU A 164 1.05 -22.39 -9.47
C GLU A 164 0.59 -21.06 -8.85
N THR A 165 0.04 -21.16 -7.64
CA THR A 165 -0.33 -20.00 -6.83
C THR A 165 0.63 -19.87 -5.66
N GLU A 166 0.84 -18.64 -5.18
CA GLU A 166 1.61 -18.37 -3.98
C GLU A 166 0.80 -17.54 -2.99
N ALA A 167 1.01 -17.77 -1.69
CA ALA A 167 0.36 -16.99 -0.65
C ALA A 167 0.89 -15.54 -0.64
N VAL A 168 -0.02 -14.59 -0.54
CA VAL A 168 0.28 -13.16 -0.57
C VAL A 168 -0.45 -12.40 0.51
N LEU A 169 0.21 -11.37 1.03
CA LEU A 169 -0.42 -10.28 1.76
C LEU A 169 -0.50 -9.08 0.82
N ARG A 170 -1.70 -8.55 0.60
CA ARG A 170 -1.92 -7.41 -0.28
C ARG A 170 -2.46 -6.22 0.49
N LEU A 171 -1.75 -5.09 0.42
CA LEU A 171 -2.25 -3.79 0.85
C LEU A 171 -3.09 -3.18 -0.28
N VAL A 172 -4.34 -2.85 0.02
CA VAL A 172 -5.29 -2.20 -0.88
C VAL A 172 -5.61 -0.82 -0.35
N VAL A 173 -5.58 0.17 -1.24
CA VAL A 173 -5.88 1.57 -0.95
C VAL A 173 -7.01 1.99 -1.86
N ALA A 174 -8.17 2.32 -1.28
CA ALA A 174 -9.41 2.60 -1.99
C ALA A 174 -10.05 3.90 -1.47
N PRO A 175 -9.41 5.07 -1.64
CA PRO A 175 -10.00 6.37 -1.30
C PRO A 175 -11.35 6.58 -2.00
N ARG A 176 -12.26 7.29 -1.34
CA ARG A 176 -13.55 7.67 -1.94
C ARG A 176 -13.33 8.65 -3.08
N GLY A 177 -13.92 8.36 -4.24
CA GLY A 177 -13.85 9.24 -5.42
C GLY A 177 -12.56 9.16 -6.24
N GLU A 178 -11.57 8.34 -5.84
CA GLU A 178 -10.35 8.13 -6.63
C GLU A 178 -10.16 6.65 -6.99
N VAL A 179 -9.24 6.42 -7.94
CA VAL A 179 -8.85 5.09 -8.42
C VAL A 179 -8.15 4.34 -7.29
N SER A 180 -8.54 3.07 -7.09
CA SER A 180 -7.89 2.18 -6.12
C SER A 180 -6.51 1.76 -6.61
N GLY A 181 -5.62 1.47 -5.66
CA GLY A 181 -4.33 0.84 -5.92
C GLY A 181 -4.06 -0.29 -4.94
N HIS A 182 -3.21 -1.23 -5.32
CA HIS A 182 -2.78 -2.31 -4.43
C HIS A 182 -1.34 -2.76 -4.69
N MET A 183 -0.73 -3.32 -3.65
CA MET A 183 0.64 -3.84 -3.65
C MET A 183 0.66 -5.17 -2.90
N SER A 184 1.30 -6.19 -3.47
CA SER A 184 1.25 -7.56 -2.96
C SER A 184 2.63 -8.08 -2.59
N TRP A 185 2.79 -8.54 -1.35
CA TRP A 185 3.99 -9.21 -0.87
C TRP A 185 3.82 -10.72 -0.95
N PRO A 186 4.68 -11.45 -1.69
CA PRO A 186 4.71 -12.90 -1.64
C PRO A 186 5.27 -13.35 -0.30
N LEU A 187 4.49 -14.12 0.46
CA LEU A 187 4.82 -14.41 1.86
C LEU A 187 6.04 -15.34 2.00
N GLY A 188 6.15 -16.38 1.18
CA GLY A 188 7.27 -17.32 1.21
C GLY A 188 8.64 -16.64 1.08
N PRO A 189 8.87 -15.83 0.04
CA PRO A 189 10.12 -15.09 -0.15
C PRO A 189 10.51 -14.18 1.02
N LEU A 190 9.58 -13.69 1.84
CA LEU A 190 9.90 -12.82 2.99
C LEU A 190 10.74 -13.52 4.07
N ALA A 191 10.72 -14.85 4.13
CA ALA A 191 11.56 -15.64 5.02
C ALA A 191 13.02 -15.74 4.53
N GLU A 192 13.26 -15.46 3.25
CA GLU A 192 14.55 -15.67 2.60
C GLU A 192 15.44 -14.43 2.62
N VAL A 193 16.75 -14.64 2.42
CA VAL A 193 17.72 -13.54 2.34
C VAL A 193 17.37 -12.56 1.22
N GLY A 194 16.92 -13.05 0.07
CA GLY A 194 16.53 -12.23 -1.08
C GLY A 194 15.25 -11.40 -0.84
N GLY A 195 14.39 -11.79 0.11
CA GLY A 195 13.16 -11.07 0.44
C GLY A 195 13.31 -10.00 1.52
N ARG A 196 14.50 -9.81 2.08
CA ARG A 196 14.72 -8.86 3.20
C ARG A 196 14.32 -7.44 2.87
N GLY A 197 14.59 -6.96 1.65
CA GLY A 197 14.16 -5.63 1.20
C GLY A 197 12.64 -5.50 1.15
N MET A 198 11.95 -6.54 0.64
CA MET A 198 10.49 -6.59 0.62
C MET A 198 9.89 -6.63 2.03
N LEU A 199 10.50 -7.39 2.95
CA LEU A 199 10.10 -7.43 4.36
C LEU A 199 10.31 -6.08 5.05
N ALA A 200 11.41 -5.39 4.76
CA ALA A 200 11.66 -4.05 5.27
C ALA A 200 10.57 -3.06 4.81
N GLY A 201 10.20 -3.12 3.52
CA GLY A 201 9.11 -2.31 2.97
C GLY A 201 7.74 -2.66 3.55
N LEU A 202 7.47 -3.94 3.79
CA LEU A 202 6.25 -4.38 4.47
C LEU A 202 6.14 -3.78 5.86
N LYS A 203 7.21 -3.92 6.67
CA LYS A 203 7.25 -3.36 8.03
C LYS A 203 7.17 -1.84 8.04
N LEU A 204 7.82 -1.16 7.09
CA LEU A 204 7.71 0.30 6.94
C LEU A 204 6.26 0.79 6.83
N LEU A 205 5.38 0.01 6.20
CA LEU A 205 3.98 0.40 5.98
C LEU A 205 3.01 -0.19 7.00
N LEU A 206 3.30 -1.38 7.53
CA LEU A 206 2.32 -2.17 8.26
C LEU A 206 2.83 -2.66 9.62
N ASP A 207 4.02 -2.31 10.10
CA ASP A 207 4.41 -2.70 11.46
C ASP A 207 3.72 -1.84 12.55
N ALA A 208 4.01 -2.18 13.80
CA ALA A 208 3.47 -1.45 14.94
C ALA A 208 3.87 0.04 14.97
N HIS A 209 5.05 0.38 14.44
CA HIS A 209 5.49 1.76 14.31
C HIS A 209 4.65 2.51 13.28
N ALA A 210 4.43 1.91 12.10
CA ALA A 210 3.64 2.48 11.02
C ALA A 210 2.15 2.64 11.37
N LEU A 211 1.61 1.80 12.26
CA LEU A 211 0.17 1.83 12.59
C LEU A 211 -0.15 2.49 13.94
N PHE A 212 0.74 2.45 14.93
CA PHE A 212 0.40 2.83 16.31
C PHE A 212 1.38 3.81 16.95
N THR A 213 2.68 3.49 16.96
CA THR A 213 3.64 4.16 17.84
C THR A 213 4.49 5.23 17.16
N GLY A 214 4.59 5.22 15.83
CA GLY A 214 5.40 6.17 15.09
C GLY A 214 4.85 7.60 15.15
N PRO A 215 5.68 8.61 14.79
CA PRO A 215 5.22 9.97 14.60
C PRO A 215 4.04 10.01 13.63
N PRO A 216 3.02 10.87 13.82
CA PRO A 216 1.86 10.91 12.92
C PRO A 216 2.21 10.98 11.44
N SER A 217 3.24 11.75 11.07
CA SER A 217 3.72 11.87 9.68
C SER A 217 4.27 10.57 9.07
N HIS A 218 4.76 9.65 9.92
CA HIS A 218 5.32 8.36 9.52
C HIS A 218 4.28 7.23 9.58
N ARG A 219 3.05 7.52 10.02
CA ARG A 219 1.99 6.51 10.07
C ARG A 219 1.38 6.29 8.70
N LEU A 220 0.86 5.09 8.47
CA LEU A 220 0.28 4.67 7.20
C LEU A 220 -0.68 5.70 6.59
N PRO A 221 -1.68 6.27 7.30
CA PRO A 221 -2.59 7.25 6.71
C PRO A 221 -1.88 8.47 6.11
N SER A 222 -0.86 8.99 6.79
CA SER A 222 -0.06 10.14 6.33
C SER A 222 0.85 9.77 5.17
N LEU A 223 1.49 8.60 5.19
CA LEU A 223 2.28 8.09 4.07
C LEU A 223 1.43 7.97 2.79
N LEU A 224 0.22 7.44 2.93
CA LEU A 224 -0.74 7.30 1.83
C LEU A 224 -1.21 8.68 1.33
N ALA A 225 -1.50 9.62 2.23
CA ALA A 225 -1.94 10.97 1.88
C ALA A 225 -0.86 11.75 1.11
N GLU A 226 0.38 11.69 1.60
CA GLU A 226 1.51 12.33 0.94
C GLU A 226 1.81 11.69 -0.43
N SER A 227 1.62 10.37 -0.54
CA SER A 227 1.77 9.66 -1.83
C SER A 227 0.79 10.16 -2.88
N ARG A 228 -0.47 10.41 -2.50
CA ARG A 228 -1.48 11.04 -3.36
C ARG A 228 -1.12 12.48 -3.71
N ALA A 229 -0.72 13.28 -2.72
CA ALA A 229 -0.33 14.67 -2.96
C ALA A 229 0.86 14.78 -3.94
N ALA A 230 1.86 13.90 -3.79
CA ALA A 230 3.01 13.84 -4.69
C ALA A 230 2.62 13.48 -6.13
N GLN A 231 1.66 12.56 -6.32
CA GLN A 231 1.16 12.21 -7.66
C GLN A 231 0.36 13.35 -8.29
N ALA A 232 -0.50 14.03 -7.51
CA ALA A 232 -1.26 15.18 -8.00
C ALA A 232 -0.33 16.34 -8.46
N ASP A 233 0.76 16.59 -7.72
CA ASP A 233 1.78 17.58 -8.09
C ASP A 233 2.50 17.19 -9.39
N VAL A 234 2.87 15.91 -9.55
CA VAL A 234 3.43 15.39 -10.81
C VAL A 234 2.44 15.52 -11.98
N SER A 235 1.16 15.23 -11.77
CA SER A 235 0.11 15.42 -12.78
C SER A 235 -0.07 16.89 -13.17
N SER A 236 -0.01 17.82 -12.21
CA SER A 236 -0.11 19.26 -12.49
C SER A 236 1.06 19.79 -13.32
N ARG A 237 2.28 19.33 -13.01
CA ARG A 237 3.50 19.69 -13.76
C ARG A 237 3.52 19.05 -15.15
N LEU A 238 3.10 17.80 -15.29
CA LEU A 238 2.97 17.12 -16.59
C LEU A 238 1.88 17.75 -17.45
N ALA A 239 0.74 18.16 -16.88
CA ALA A 239 -0.32 18.86 -17.59
C ALA A 239 0.16 20.23 -18.10
N GLY A 240 0.90 21.00 -17.28
CA GLY A 240 1.57 22.21 -17.71
C GLY A 240 2.63 21.96 -18.79
N GLN A 241 3.24 20.78 -18.79
CA GLN A 241 4.23 20.38 -19.80
C GLN A 241 3.61 20.01 -21.15
N VAL A 242 2.52 19.25 -21.14
CA VAL A 242 1.79 18.91 -22.36
C VAL A 242 1.13 20.15 -22.95
N SER A 243 0.62 21.08 -22.13
CA SER A 243 0.07 22.33 -22.63
C SER A 243 1.10 23.18 -23.37
N TRP A 244 2.35 23.32 -22.87
CA TRP A 244 3.36 24.08 -23.61
C TRP A 244 3.78 23.36 -24.89
N ALA A 245 3.88 22.03 -24.89
CA ALA A 245 4.29 21.27 -26.06
C ALA A 245 3.24 21.35 -27.18
N THR A 246 1.95 21.26 -26.84
CA THR A 246 0.86 21.41 -27.82
C THR A 246 0.74 22.85 -28.34
N THR A 247 0.90 23.86 -27.48
CA THR A 247 0.94 25.27 -27.91
C THR A 247 2.16 25.57 -28.80
N ALA A 248 3.33 24.99 -28.51
CA ALA A 248 4.54 25.17 -29.33
C ALA A 248 4.39 24.56 -30.74
N TRP A 249 3.70 23.42 -30.86
CA TRP A 249 3.45 22.76 -32.15
C TRP A 249 2.43 23.50 -33.01
N SER A 250 1.35 24.01 -32.40
CA SER A 250 0.35 24.82 -33.11
C SER A 250 0.84 26.23 -33.46
N GLY A 251 1.89 26.72 -32.79
CA GLY A 251 2.62 27.94 -33.12
C GLY A 251 3.73 27.80 -34.16
N GLY A 252 3.93 26.63 -34.77
CA GLY A 252 4.86 26.45 -35.90
C GLY A 252 6.36 26.56 -35.57
N CYS A 253 6.78 26.24 -34.35
CA CYS A 253 8.21 26.22 -34.00
C CYS A 253 8.79 24.79 -34.04
N THR A 254 9.77 24.54 -34.92
CA THR A 254 10.63 23.34 -34.90
C THR A 254 11.94 23.62 -34.14
N PRO A 255 12.50 22.65 -33.37
CA PRO A 255 13.78 22.84 -32.68
C PRO A 255 14.95 22.95 -33.68
N PRO A 256 15.97 23.81 -33.44
CA PRO A 256 16.60 24.03 -32.13
C PRO A 256 16.44 25.44 -31.53
N THR A 257 15.54 26.30 -32.03
CA THR A 257 15.47 27.72 -31.63
C THR A 257 14.57 28.06 -30.43
N CYS A 258 13.89 27.09 -29.82
CA CYS A 258 13.07 27.36 -28.63
C CYS A 258 13.93 27.51 -27.36
N ARG A 259 14.26 28.74 -26.99
CA ARG A 259 14.87 29.09 -25.69
C ARG A 259 13.74 29.41 -24.69
N ALA A 260 13.78 28.80 -23.51
CA ALA A 260 12.86 29.15 -22.42
C ALA A 260 13.03 30.64 -22.03
N PRO A 261 11.94 31.38 -21.70
CA PRO A 261 12.07 32.73 -21.18
C PRO A 261 12.73 32.73 -19.79
N PRO A 262 13.54 33.74 -19.45
CA PRO A 262 14.19 33.81 -18.15
C PRO A 262 13.14 34.00 -17.03
N SER A 263 13.29 33.21 -15.97
CA SER A 263 12.55 33.36 -14.73
C SER A 263 12.79 34.74 -14.13
N SER A 264 11.75 35.57 -14.04
CA SER A 264 11.77 36.83 -13.29
C SER A 264 11.75 36.52 -11.78
N GLU A 265 12.91 36.49 -11.15
CA GLU A 265 13.01 36.61 -9.68
C GLU A 265 12.52 38.01 -9.25
N PRO A 266 11.63 38.14 -8.26
CA PRO A 266 11.34 39.42 -7.65
C PRO A 266 12.46 39.81 -6.68
N SER A 267 13.08 40.98 -6.92
CA SER A 267 14.07 41.60 -6.05
C SER A 267 13.56 41.83 -4.62
N PRO A 268 14.41 41.72 -3.59
CA PRO A 268 14.01 41.98 -2.21
C PRO A 268 13.82 43.49 -1.96
N PRO A 269 12.93 43.89 -1.04
CA PRO A 269 12.68 45.31 -0.74
C PRO A 269 13.86 45.90 0.04
N THR A 270 14.37 47.02 -0.45
CA THR A 270 15.30 47.89 0.28
C THR A 270 14.51 48.74 1.26
N TRP A 271 14.78 48.59 2.55
CA TRP A 271 14.36 49.55 3.57
C TRP A 271 15.55 50.45 3.90
N ARG A 272 15.39 51.76 3.72
CA ARG A 272 16.30 52.78 4.27
C ARG A 272 15.46 53.89 4.91
N ALA A 273 15.69 54.10 6.19
CA ALA A 273 16.00 55.40 6.77
C ALA A 273 16.99 55.15 7.92
#